data_AF-A0A4Q9H1J7-F1
#
_entry.id   AF-A0A4Q9H1J7-F1
#
_cell.length_a   1.000
_cell.length_b   1.000
_cell.length_c   1.000
_cell.angle_alpha   90.00
_cell.angle_beta   90.00
_cell.angle_gamma   90.00
#
_symmetry.space_group_name_H-M   'P 1'
#
loop_
_entity.id
_entity.type
_entity.pdbx_description
1 polymer ?
#
loop_
_entity_poly.entity_id
_entity_poly.type
_entity_poly.pdbx_seq_one_letter_code
_entity_poly.pdbx_strand_id
1 'polypeptide(L)'
;MSMNQQFKRAMGAMGLAVAAALSACGGGGDSAGQASNGTADPYVGTWKSRLCYTGQGGFFKDSIVITKKGDKVYQVDFQIYQYSTNTCTGTGTAVQGDAFSFVNTIVGTKTVEGVTADKTTYTNLNGATAKSVSYTDGKVLRVGDERGATDTDGFPNNFDTSDDEIFDKQ
;
A
#
# COMPACT_ATOMS: atom_id res chain seq x y z
N MET A 1 27.71 -46.81 4.23
CA MET A 1 27.78 -47.80 3.11
C MET A 1 26.45 -47.74 2.39
N SER A 2 26.31 -47.58 1.07
CA SER A 2 27.16 -47.13 -0.02
C SER A 2 26.18 -46.67 -1.09
N MET A 3 26.37 -45.47 -1.64
CA MET A 3 25.55 -44.88 -2.68
C MET A 3 26.20 -45.24 -4.03
N ASN A 4 25.52 -46.06 -4.83
CA ASN A 4 25.83 -46.48 -6.20
C ASN A 4 24.55 -46.22 -7.01
N GLN A 5 24.49 -45.74 -8.25
CA GLN A 5 25.44 -45.76 -9.36
C GLN A 5 24.98 -44.71 -10.41
N GLN A 6 25.96 -43.96 -10.92
CA GLN A 6 26.14 -43.50 -12.30
C GLN A 6 24.95 -43.54 -13.30
N PHE A 7 24.61 -42.38 -13.86
CA PHE A 7 24.11 -42.27 -15.23
C PHE A 7 24.96 -41.31 -16.06
N LYS A 8 25.05 -41.66 -17.34
CA LYS A 8 26.16 -41.40 -18.27
C LYS A 8 26.10 -40.03 -18.94
N ARG A 9 27.29 -39.65 -19.42
CA ARG A 9 27.66 -38.48 -20.23
C ARG A 9 26.88 -38.38 -21.56
N ALA A 10 26.69 -37.16 -22.04
CA ALA A 10 26.73 -36.85 -23.47
C ALA A 10 27.36 -35.46 -23.69
N MET A 11 28.51 -35.44 -24.36
CA MET A 11 29.15 -34.26 -24.94
C MET A 11 28.44 -33.92 -26.26
N GLY A 12 28.16 -32.64 -26.49
CA GLY A 12 27.80 -32.07 -27.79
C GLY A 12 28.59 -30.79 -28.02
N ALA A 13 29.40 -30.77 -29.07
CA ALA A 13 30.40 -29.75 -29.37
C ALA A 13 29.89 -28.64 -30.29
N MET A 14 30.51 -27.46 -30.14
CA MET A 14 30.88 -26.45 -31.13
C MET A 14 29.85 -25.91 -32.15
N GLY A 15 29.60 -24.61 -32.04
CA GLY A 15 29.25 -23.72 -33.15
C GLY A 15 29.81 -22.32 -32.90
N LEU A 16 30.91 -21.98 -33.58
CA LEU A 16 31.56 -20.68 -33.61
C LEU A 16 31.26 -20.04 -34.97
N ALA A 17 30.65 -18.85 -35.01
CA ALA A 17 30.82 -17.90 -36.12
C ALA A 17 30.39 -16.49 -35.69
N VAL A 18 31.32 -15.55 -35.88
CA VAL A 18 31.29 -14.12 -35.56
C VAL A 18 30.84 -13.33 -36.79
N ALA A 19 30.03 -12.28 -36.62
CA ALA A 19 30.17 -11.05 -37.42
C ALA A 19 29.46 -9.88 -36.73
N ALA A 20 30.25 -8.85 -36.43
CA ALA A 20 29.85 -7.59 -35.86
C ALA A 20 29.11 -6.71 -36.88
N ALA A 21 28.00 -6.10 -36.47
CA ALA A 21 27.47 -4.89 -37.09
C ALA A 21 27.65 -3.74 -36.08
N LEU A 22 28.74 -3.00 -36.24
CA LEU A 22 28.94 -1.69 -35.62
C LEU A 22 27.99 -0.71 -36.32
N SER A 23 26.84 -0.44 -35.72
CA SER A 23 26.15 0.84 -35.91
C SER A 23 26.37 1.67 -34.66
N ALA A 24 27.02 2.80 -34.88
CA ALA A 24 27.57 3.67 -33.87
C ALA A 24 26.48 4.55 -33.22
N CYS A 25 26.78 4.90 -31.96
CA CYS A 25 26.57 6.23 -31.36
C CYS A 25 25.14 6.78 -31.26
N GLY A 26 24.52 6.47 -30.12
CA GLY A 26 23.59 7.35 -29.41
C GLY A 26 23.51 6.79 -27.99
N GLY A 27 24.38 7.13 -27.05
CA GLY A 27 24.84 8.47 -26.74
C GLY A 27 23.86 9.10 -25.75
N GLY A 28 24.00 8.77 -24.47
CA GLY A 28 23.48 9.58 -23.37
C GLY A 28 22.33 8.95 -22.59
N GLY A 29 22.67 8.55 -21.35
CA GLY A 29 21.72 8.37 -20.27
C GLY A 29 21.40 6.92 -19.99
N ASP A 30 22.27 6.28 -19.21
CA ASP A 30 21.82 5.36 -18.17
C ASP A 30 20.79 6.13 -17.33
N SER A 31 19.53 6.11 -17.78
CA SER A 31 18.41 6.41 -16.91
C SER A 31 18.42 5.27 -15.92
N ALA A 32 19.03 5.52 -14.77
CA ALA A 32 18.96 4.70 -13.58
C ALA A 32 17.57 4.06 -13.55
N GLY A 33 17.54 2.72 -13.54
CA GLY A 33 16.34 1.93 -13.72
C GLY A 33 15.16 2.60 -13.04
N GLN A 34 14.26 3.15 -13.85
CA GLN A 34 13.03 3.73 -13.35
C GLN A 34 12.32 2.56 -12.69
N ALA A 35 12.39 2.49 -11.36
CA ALA A 35 11.71 1.47 -10.60
C ALA A 35 10.29 1.45 -11.15
N SER A 36 9.83 0.31 -11.68
CA SER A 36 8.43 0.18 -12.04
C SER A 36 7.68 0.54 -10.78
N ASN A 37 7.01 1.70 -10.77
CA ASN A 37 6.33 2.15 -9.57
C ASN A 37 5.29 1.08 -9.27
N GLY A 38 5.48 0.34 -8.18
CA GLY A 38 4.57 -0.72 -7.78
C GLY A 38 3.19 -0.13 -7.55
N THR A 39 2.14 -0.92 -7.75
CA THR A 39 0.76 -0.48 -7.47
C THR A 39 0.56 0.06 -6.04
N ALA A 40 1.41 -0.35 -5.09
CA ALA A 40 1.41 0.17 -3.72
C ALA A 40 2.08 1.55 -3.54
N ASP A 41 2.88 2.02 -4.50
CA ASP A 41 3.70 3.24 -4.35
C ASP A 41 2.91 4.52 -4.09
N PRO A 42 1.74 4.75 -4.70
CA PRO A 42 0.92 5.94 -4.42
C PRO A 42 0.56 6.09 -2.93
N TYR A 43 0.40 4.97 -2.23
CA TYR A 43 -0.03 4.93 -0.83
C TYR A 43 1.11 5.23 0.15
N VAL A 44 2.37 5.04 -0.24
CA VAL A 44 3.51 5.17 0.67
C VAL A 44 3.64 6.61 1.18
N GLY A 45 3.77 6.74 2.50
CA GLY A 45 3.91 8.04 3.18
C GLY A 45 3.22 8.08 4.54
N THR A 46 3.23 9.28 5.13
CA THR A 46 2.43 9.57 6.33
C THR A 46 1.18 10.33 5.92
N TRP A 47 0.05 9.93 6.47
CA TRP A 47 -1.25 10.54 6.22
C TRP A 47 -1.91 10.86 7.54
N LYS A 48 -2.65 11.96 7.61
CA LYS A 48 -3.42 12.32 8.81
C LYS A 48 -4.86 12.58 8.44
N SER A 49 -5.77 12.12 9.29
CA SER A 49 -7.19 12.47 9.21
C SER A 49 -7.36 13.97 9.01
N ARG A 50 -8.27 14.35 8.12
CA ARG A 50 -8.48 15.73 7.72
C ARG A 50 -9.05 16.54 8.88
N LEU A 51 -10.08 16.01 9.53
CA LEU A 51 -10.72 16.69 10.65
C LEU A 51 -10.22 16.22 12.00
N CYS A 52 -10.35 17.13 12.95
CA CYS A 52 -10.18 16.88 14.36
C CYS A 52 -11.51 16.38 14.92
N TYR A 53 -11.54 15.21 15.55
CA TYR A 53 -12.76 14.66 16.14
C TYR A 53 -12.72 14.74 17.67
N THR A 54 -13.90 14.76 18.30
CA THR A 54 -14.01 14.84 19.76
C THR A 54 -14.25 13.45 20.34
N GLY A 55 -13.45 13.06 21.33
CA GLY A 55 -13.56 11.79 22.03
C GLY A 55 -13.63 11.99 23.55
N GLN A 56 -13.20 10.99 24.34
CA GLN A 56 -13.28 10.99 25.81
C GLN A 56 -12.49 12.17 26.45
N GLY A 57 -13.12 13.34 26.53
CA GLY A 57 -12.55 14.54 27.16
C GLY A 57 -11.41 15.20 26.38
N GLY A 58 -11.24 14.89 25.09
CA GLY A 58 -10.15 15.40 24.27
C GLY A 58 -10.51 15.54 22.81
N PHE A 59 -9.56 16.07 22.05
CA PHE A 59 -9.65 16.23 20.60
C PHE A 59 -8.60 15.37 19.94
N PHE A 60 -8.93 14.71 18.83
CA PHE A 60 -8.10 13.64 18.29
C PHE A 60 -7.91 13.78 16.78
N LYS A 61 -6.75 13.32 16.33
CA LYS A 61 -6.48 13.03 14.93
C LYS A 61 -5.78 11.69 14.80
N ASP A 62 -6.21 10.96 13.78
CA ASP A 62 -5.55 9.74 13.36
C ASP A 62 -4.39 10.08 12.43
N SER A 63 -3.31 9.34 12.59
CA SER A 63 -2.14 9.35 11.73
C SER A 63 -1.85 7.93 11.30
N ILE A 64 -1.69 7.72 10.01
CA ILE A 64 -1.27 6.45 9.47
C ILE A 64 0.06 6.59 8.75
N VAL A 65 0.92 5.60 8.92
CA VAL A 65 2.18 5.49 8.19
C VAL A 65 2.08 4.26 7.30
N ILE A 66 2.20 4.48 5.99
CA ILE A 66 2.11 3.43 4.99
C ILE A 66 3.52 3.11 4.48
N THR A 67 3.95 1.86 4.68
CA THR A 67 5.26 1.36 4.27
C THR A 67 5.12 0.29 3.19
N LYS A 68 5.83 0.45 2.07
CA LYS A 68 5.87 -0.57 1.01
C LYS A 68 6.50 -1.87 1.52
N LYS A 69 5.87 -3.01 1.22
CA LYS A 69 6.39 -4.36 1.48
C LYS A 69 6.56 -5.20 0.21
N GLY A 70 5.94 -4.78 -0.89
CA GLY A 70 6.07 -5.36 -2.22
C GLY A 70 5.26 -4.55 -3.24
N ASP A 71 5.21 -4.98 -4.50
CA ASP A 71 4.55 -4.21 -5.57
C ASP A 71 3.06 -4.00 -5.32
N LYS A 72 2.40 -4.99 -4.72
CA LYS A 72 0.97 -4.98 -4.36
C LYS A 72 0.73 -4.99 -2.85
N VAL A 73 1.79 -4.92 -2.04
CA VAL A 73 1.70 -5.15 -0.60
C VAL A 73 2.27 -3.95 0.15
N TYR A 74 1.49 -3.42 1.08
CA TYR A 74 1.93 -2.36 1.99
C TYR A 74 1.44 -2.64 3.40
N GLN A 75 2.22 -2.20 4.39
CA GLN A 75 1.83 -2.19 5.79
C GLN A 75 1.31 -0.80 6.12
N VAL A 76 0.24 -0.74 6.91
CA VAL A 76 -0.30 0.49 7.48
C VAL A 76 -0.15 0.39 8.98
N ASP A 77 0.51 1.38 9.57
CA ASP A 77 0.66 1.54 11.01
C ASP A 77 -0.17 2.76 11.43
N PHE A 78 -1.22 2.52 12.21
CA PHE A 78 -2.19 3.51 12.65
C PHE A 78 -1.86 3.96 14.08
N GLN A 79 -1.95 5.27 14.32
CA GLN A 79 -1.71 5.90 15.61
C GLN A 79 -2.69 7.05 15.84
N ILE A 80 -3.35 7.05 16.99
CA ILE A 80 -4.20 8.16 17.43
C ILE A 80 -3.36 9.17 18.21
N TYR A 81 -3.56 10.46 17.95
CA TYR A 81 -2.98 11.56 18.69
C TYR A 81 -4.07 12.40 19.36
N GLN A 82 -3.91 12.66 20.66
CA GLN A 82 -4.74 13.58 21.43
C GLN A 82 -4.15 14.99 21.43
N TYR A 83 -5.02 15.98 21.32
CA TYR A 83 -4.72 17.41 21.30
C TYR A 83 -5.52 18.15 22.37
N SER A 84 -4.98 19.29 22.80
CA SER A 84 -5.63 20.18 23.78
C SER A 84 -6.65 21.13 23.15
N THR A 85 -6.64 21.29 21.82
CA THR A 85 -7.53 22.20 21.09
C THR A 85 -8.41 21.46 20.09
N ASN A 86 -9.62 21.97 19.87
CA ASN A 86 -10.61 21.40 18.94
C ASN A 86 -10.24 21.54 17.46
N THR A 87 -9.14 22.22 17.15
CA THR A 87 -8.56 22.30 15.81
C THR A 87 -7.44 21.29 15.61
N CYS A 88 -7.06 20.52 16.64
CA CYS A 88 -5.93 19.59 16.64
C CYS A 88 -4.64 20.24 16.12
N THR A 89 -4.37 21.47 16.58
CA THR A 89 -3.17 22.23 16.23
C THR A 89 -2.09 22.06 17.31
N GLY A 90 -0.82 22.20 16.91
CA GLY A 90 0.32 22.03 17.81
C GLY A 90 0.77 20.57 17.95
N THR A 91 1.44 20.26 19.06
CA THR A 91 1.99 18.92 19.32
C THR A 91 0.91 18.03 19.93
N GLY A 92 0.50 17.00 19.19
CA GLY A 92 -0.36 15.94 19.72
C GLY A 92 0.42 14.95 20.58
N THR A 93 -0.24 14.36 21.57
CA THR A 93 0.29 13.26 22.38
C THR A 93 -0.25 11.94 21.86
N ALA A 94 0.61 10.98 21.56
CA ALA A 94 0.17 9.66 21.12
C ALA A 94 -0.64 8.96 22.23
N VAL A 95 -1.82 8.47 21.89
CA VAL A 95 -2.64 7.66 22.80
C VAL A 95 -2.07 6.25 22.84
N GLN A 96 -1.70 5.77 24.03
CA GLN A 96 -1.15 4.42 24.18
C GLN A 96 -2.26 3.37 24.12
N GLY A 97 -1.99 2.25 23.44
CA GLY A 97 -2.91 1.11 23.34
C GLY A 97 -3.77 1.08 22.07
N ASP A 98 -3.88 2.19 21.36
CA ASP A 98 -4.68 2.31 20.12
C ASP A 98 -3.83 2.29 18.84
N ALA A 99 -2.64 1.69 18.94
CA ALA A 99 -1.79 1.46 17.78
C ALA A 99 -2.19 0.15 17.09
N PHE A 100 -2.60 0.25 15.83
CA PHE A 100 -2.98 -0.91 15.02
C PHE A 100 -2.05 -1.03 13.83
N SER A 101 -1.67 -2.26 13.48
CA SER A 101 -0.90 -2.51 12.26
C SER A 101 -1.65 -3.53 11.41
N PHE A 102 -1.73 -3.25 10.12
CA PHE A 102 -2.39 -4.13 9.15
C PHE A 102 -1.58 -4.21 7.86
N VAL A 103 -1.50 -5.42 7.31
CA VAL A 103 -0.87 -5.66 6.01
C VAL A 103 -1.98 -5.70 4.97
N ASN A 104 -1.90 -4.78 4.01
CA ASN A 104 -2.81 -4.68 2.88
C ASN A 104 -2.18 -5.32 1.64
N THR A 105 -3.01 -6.03 0.87
CA THR A 105 -2.66 -6.56 -0.45
C THR A 105 -3.67 -6.07 -1.48
N ILE A 106 -3.19 -5.44 -2.54
CA ILE A 106 -3.99 -5.01 -3.69
C ILE A 106 -4.31 -6.23 -4.55
N VAL A 107 -5.60 -6.55 -4.69
CA VAL A 107 -6.09 -7.76 -5.40
C VAL A 107 -6.82 -7.44 -6.70
N GLY A 108 -6.98 -6.17 -7.03
CA GLY A 108 -7.61 -5.70 -8.27
C GLY A 108 -8.07 -4.26 -8.13
N THR A 109 -8.94 -3.82 -9.04
CA THR A 109 -9.54 -2.48 -8.99
C THR A 109 -11.05 -2.57 -9.20
N LYS A 110 -11.78 -1.51 -8.82
CA LYS A 110 -13.19 -1.29 -9.19
C LYS A 110 -13.49 0.20 -9.25
N THR A 111 -14.59 0.56 -9.90
CA THR A 111 -15.08 1.95 -9.89
C THR A 111 -15.92 2.18 -8.63
N VAL A 112 -15.59 3.23 -7.87
CA VAL A 112 -16.32 3.68 -6.68
C VAL A 112 -16.50 5.18 -6.84
N GLU A 113 -17.74 5.67 -6.80
CA GLU A 113 -18.04 7.11 -6.93
C GLU A 113 -17.36 7.79 -8.15
N GLY A 114 -17.22 7.06 -9.27
CA GLY A 114 -16.62 7.59 -10.50
C GLY A 114 -15.08 7.58 -10.54
N VAL A 115 -14.39 7.15 -9.49
CA VAL A 115 -12.93 6.95 -9.50
C VAL A 115 -12.55 5.47 -9.54
N THR A 116 -11.39 5.17 -10.10
CA THR A 116 -10.80 3.81 -10.04
C THR A 116 -10.12 3.62 -8.69
N ALA A 117 -10.72 2.80 -7.83
CA ALA A 117 -10.19 2.43 -6.52
C ALA A 117 -9.53 1.05 -6.59
N ASP A 118 -8.50 0.85 -5.77
CA ASP A 118 -7.88 -0.46 -5.56
C ASP A 118 -8.73 -1.29 -4.60
N LYS A 119 -8.98 -2.54 -4.97
CA LYS A 119 -9.55 -3.56 -4.08
C LYS A 119 -8.43 -4.09 -3.20
N THR A 120 -8.59 -4.02 -1.89
CA THR A 120 -7.59 -4.44 -0.91
C THR A 120 -8.15 -5.51 0.01
N THR A 121 -7.32 -6.51 0.32
CA THR A 121 -7.52 -7.40 1.46
C THR A 121 -6.53 -7.00 2.54
N TYR A 122 -6.98 -6.83 3.78
CA TYR A 122 -6.09 -6.53 4.89
C TYR A 122 -6.17 -7.60 5.98
N THR A 123 -5.02 -7.85 6.60
CA THR A 123 -4.88 -8.77 7.73
C THR A 123 -4.37 -7.99 8.93
N ASN A 124 -5.10 -8.07 10.06
CA ASN A 124 -4.66 -7.46 11.32
C ASN A 124 -3.66 -8.36 12.06
N LEU A 125 -3.08 -7.86 13.16
CA LEU A 125 -2.09 -8.59 13.97
C LEU A 125 -2.61 -9.92 14.55
N ASN A 126 -3.92 -10.07 14.70
CA ASN A 126 -4.55 -11.30 15.20
C ASN A 126 -4.85 -12.31 14.08
N GLY A 127 -4.45 -12.01 12.83
CA GLY A 127 -4.69 -12.86 11.66
C GLY A 127 -6.11 -12.77 11.09
N ALA A 128 -6.97 -11.90 11.62
CA ALA A 128 -8.28 -11.67 11.04
C ALA A 128 -8.13 -10.92 9.71
N THR A 129 -8.93 -11.31 8.72
CA THR A 129 -8.89 -10.74 7.37
C THR A 129 -10.19 -10.03 7.04
N ALA A 130 -10.08 -8.93 6.29
CA ALA A 130 -11.21 -8.17 5.80
C ALA A 130 -10.91 -7.57 4.41
N LYS A 131 -11.95 -7.04 3.77
CA LYS A 131 -11.91 -6.48 2.41
C LYS A 131 -12.27 -5.01 2.47
N SER A 132 -11.56 -4.18 1.71
CA SER A 132 -11.84 -2.76 1.56
C SER A 132 -11.54 -2.29 0.14
N VAL A 133 -11.89 -1.04 -0.13
CA VAL A 133 -11.41 -0.29 -1.29
C VAL A 133 -10.53 0.85 -0.81
N SER A 134 -9.51 1.19 -1.57
CA SER A 134 -8.64 2.32 -1.27
C SER A 134 -8.41 3.15 -2.52
N TYR A 135 -8.34 4.45 -2.36
CA TYR A 135 -8.05 5.37 -3.46
C TYR A 135 -7.17 6.50 -2.96
N THR A 136 -6.19 6.88 -3.78
CA THR A 136 -5.44 8.11 -3.57
C THR A 136 -5.07 8.79 -4.89
N ASP A 137 -5.11 10.12 -4.88
CA ASP A 137 -4.56 10.99 -5.92
C ASP A 137 -3.14 11.49 -5.60
N GLY A 138 -2.53 10.93 -4.54
CA GLY A 138 -1.25 11.36 -4.00
C GLY A 138 -1.32 12.52 -3.01
N LYS A 139 -2.50 13.13 -2.80
CA LYS A 139 -2.74 14.20 -1.82
C LYS A 139 -3.75 13.79 -0.77
N VAL A 140 -4.81 13.11 -1.20
CA VAL A 140 -5.89 12.59 -0.37
C VAL A 140 -5.89 11.08 -0.45
N LEU A 141 -6.11 10.43 0.69
CA LEU A 141 -6.39 9.00 0.78
C LEU A 141 -7.83 8.83 1.28
N ARG A 142 -8.57 7.97 0.58
CA ARG A 142 -9.93 7.54 0.95
C ARG A 142 -9.96 6.02 1.11
N VAL A 143 -10.67 5.56 2.13
CA VAL A 143 -10.90 4.13 2.40
C VAL A 143 -12.38 3.78 2.26
N GLY A 144 -12.69 2.52 1.98
CA GLY A 144 -14.05 2.03 1.82
C GLY A 144 -14.84 2.07 3.13
N ASP A 145 -16.13 2.37 3.04
CA ASP A 145 -17.05 2.31 4.18
C ASP A 145 -17.25 0.84 4.61
N GLU A 146 -16.63 0.45 5.72
CA GLU A 146 -16.69 -0.92 6.27
C GLU A 146 -18.07 -1.28 6.85
N ARG A 147 -18.92 -0.28 7.12
CA ARG A 147 -20.27 -0.44 7.70
C ARG A 147 -21.34 -0.41 6.62
N GLY A 148 -20.98 0.03 5.42
CA GLY A 148 -21.86 0.18 4.27
C GLY A 148 -22.15 -1.13 3.52
N ALA A 149 -22.93 -0.99 2.45
CA ALA A 149 -23.24 -2.11 1.57
C ALA A 149 -22.00 -2.56 0.77
N THR A 150 -21.86 -3.87 0.60
CA THR A 150 -20.80 -4.49 -0.20
C THR A 150 -21.32 -5.02 -1.53
N ASP A 151 -20.42 -5.21 -2.50
CA ASP A 151 -20.71 -5.92 -3.74
C ASP A 151 -20.76 -7.46 -3.53
N THR A 152 -21.01 -8.20 -4.60
CA THR A 152 -21.05 -9.67 -4.57
C THR A 152 -19.72 -10.33 -4.20
N ASP A 153 -18.61 -9.61 -4.39
CA ASP A 153 -17.27 -10.07 -4.01
C ASP A 153 -16.94 -9.68 -2.54
N GLY A 154 -17.83 -8.97 -1.85
CA GLY A 154 -17.68 -8.53 -0.47
C GLY A 154 -16.83 -7.27 -0.28
N PHE A 155 -16.64 -6.45 -1.33
CA PHE A 155 -15.95 -5.15 -1.22
C PHE A 155 -16.93 -4.00 -1.05
N PRO A 156 -16.62 -2.95 -0.26
CA PRO A 156 -17.47 -1.78 -0.12
C PRO A 156 -17.85 -1.15 -1.47
N ASN A 157 -19.07 -0.60 -1.55
CA ASN A 157 -19.56 0.11 -2.74
C ASN A 157 -19.35 1.63 -2.70
N ASN A 158 -19.03 2.18 -1.54
CA ASN A 158 -18.78 3.60 -1.33
C ASN A 158 -17.51 3.78 -0.52
N PHE A 159 -16.95 4.99 -0.55
CA PHE A 159 -15.94 5.37 0.42
C PHE A 159 -16.60 5.78 1.74
N ASP A 160 -15.83 5.69 2.82
CA ASP A 160 -16.25 6.30 4.07
C ASP A 160 -16.35 7.82 3.88
N THR A 161 -17.44 8.38 4.41
CA THR A 161 -17.75 9.83 4.35
C THR A 161 -17.48 10.52 5.67
N SER A 162 -17.16 9.76 6.71
CA SER A 162 -16.69 10.29 7.97
C SER A 162 -15.34 10.97 7.75
N ASP A 163 -15.23 12.20 8.25
CA ASP A 163 -14.07 13.05 7.97
C ASP A 163 -12.78 12.57 8.68
N ASP A 164 -12.91 11.65 9.64
CA ASP A 164 -11.82 10.91 10.28
C ASP A 164 -11.22 9.83 9.37
N GLU A 165 -11.96 9.33 8.38
CA GLU A 165 -11.51 8.30 7.42
C GLU A 165 -11.04 8.88 6.07
N ILE A 166 -10.93 10.21 5.98
CA ILE A 166 -10.30 10.92 4.86
C ILE A 166 -8.97 11.50 5.34
N PHE A 167 -7.88 11.08 4.71
CA PHE A 167 -6.53 11.46 5.15
C PHE A 167 -5.82 12.36 4.14
N ASP A 168 -5.14 13.38 4.64
CA ASP A 168 -4.28 14.27 3.86
C ASP A 168 -2.80 13.84 4.03
N LYS A 169 -2.09 13.76 2.91
CA LYS A 169 -0.66 13.43 2.89
C LYS A 169 0.15 14.52 3.60
N GLN A 170 1.11 14.11 4.43
CA GLN A 170 1.99 15.01 5.18
C GLN A 170 3.29 15.31 4.43
#